data_AF-A0A7Y5BA88-F1
#
_entry.id   AF-A0A7Y5BA88-F1
#
_cell.length_a   1.000
_cell.length_b   1.000
_cell.length_c   1.000
_cell.angle_alpha   90.00
_cell.angle_beta   90.00
_cell.angle_gamma   90.00
#
_symmetry.space_group_name_H-M   'P 1'
#
loop_
_entity.id
_entity.type
_entity.pdbx_description
1 polymer ?
#
loop_
_entity_poly.entity_id
_entity_poly.type
_entity_poly.pdbx_seq_one_letter_code
_entity_poly.pdbx_strand_id
1 'polypeptide(L)'
;MKTMKKSLILIISLINSTAFCKLSNAQIATPRLSPHCVITQEVGFNEITIDYCRPSVKGRKIFGKLVPFGKIWRTGANASTKIKFKDDVIIEGKEVPAGEYTLYTIPDKDEWTIILHNITTYWGVGKDYKESDDFMRFKVKPIQLNHKIETMAIELSNISTDACNLEIKWDYTLVKFKISTEVDKKVMAEIDDKMKGVSQATYYQAAVYYLENGKDLNKALEWIDKALENNEKFWILRQKSLILAKLGKIEEAIAIAEKSKNLAQEQGNDEYVKLNEKSISEWKLIKR
;
A
#
# COMPACT_ATOMS: atom_id res chain seq x y z
N MET A 1 -55.08 65.67 -33.03
CA MET A 1 -54.10 66.78 -32.91
C MET A 1 -52.72 66.16 -32.70
N LYS A 2 -51.80 66.40 -33.65
CA LYS A 2 -50.32 66.54 -33.57
C LYS A 2 -49.64 66.15 -32.23
N THR A 3 -48.46 65.53 -32.10
CA THR A 3 -47.32 65.27 -33.01
C THR A 3 -46.30 64.43 -32.23
N MET A 4 -45.46 63.69 -32.96
CA MET A 4 -44.23 63.04 -32.51
C MET A 4 -43.17 64.03 -31.97
N LYS A 5 -42.16 63.42 -31.30
CA LYS A 5 -40.71 63.54 -31.56
C LYS A 5 -39.82 64.35 -30.58
N LYS A 6 -38.70 63.67 -30.23
CA LYS A 6 -37.33 64.16 -29.93
C LYS A 6 -37.05 64.56 -28.47
N SER A 7 -35.87 64.39 -27.88
CA SER A 7 -34.63 63.64 -28.16
C SER A 7 -33.61 64.07 -27.06
N LEU A 8 -32.56 63.27 -26.85
CA LEU A 8 -31.17 63.71 -26.55
C LEU A 8 -30.61 63.73 -25.09
N ILE A 9 -29.95 62.63 -24.71
CA ILE A 9 -28.51 62.45 -24.31
C ILE A 9 -27.85 63.43 -23.30
N LEU A 10 -27.33 62.90 -22.17
CA LEU A 10 -25.96 63.07 -21.60
C LEU A 10 -25.77 62.21 -20.32
N ILE A 11 -25.13 61.02 -20.36
CA ILE A 11 -23.75 60.68 -19.89
C ILE A 11 -23.31 61.36 -18.57
N ILE A 12 -23.08 60.56 -17.51
CA ILE A 12 -21.81 60.43 -16.74
C ILE A 12 -21.99 59.38 -15.61
N SER A 13 -21.24 58.28 -15.76
CA SER A 13 -20.60 57.43 -14.74
C SER A 13 -20.82 57.80 -13.25
N LEU A 14 -21.47 56.91 -12.49
CA LEU A 14 -21.14 56.72 -11.06
C LEU A 14 -20.70 55.27 -10.82
N ILE A 15 -19.38 55.16 -10.72
CA ILE A 15 -18.58 53.97 -10.45
C ILE A 15 -18.80 53.49 -9.02
N ASN A 16 -19.03 52.17 -8.88
CA ASN A 16 -18.68 51.28 -7.77
C ASN A 16 -18.60 51.85 -6.35
N SER A 17 -19.52 51.42 -5.49
CA SER A 17 -19.25 51.20 -4.06
C SER A 17 -20.20 50.16 -3.46
N THR A 18 -20.29 48.98 -4.07
CA THR A 18 -20.72 47.79 -3.32
C THR A 18 -19.54 47.38 -2.44
N ALA A 19 -19.53 47.90 -1.22
CA ALA A 19 -18.67 47.42 -0.16
C ALA A 19 -19.00 45.94 0.07
N PHE A 20 -18.25 45.05 -0.57
CA PHE A 20 -18.12 43.67 -0.15
C PHE A 20 -17.57 43.72 1.27
N CYS A 21 -18.47 43.59 2.24
CA CYS A 21 -18.10 43.34 3.62
C CYS A 21 -17.41 41.98 3.63
N LYS A 22 -16.08 41.98 3.46
CA LYS A 22 -15.25 40.83 3.76
C LYS A 22 -15.46 40.58 5.25
N LEU A 23 -16.22 39.54 5.59
CA LEU A 23 -16.15 38.89 6.90
C LEU A 23 -14.69 38.52 7.12
N SER A 24 -13.92 39.42 7.73
CA SER A 24 -12.61 39.12 8.23
C SER A 24 -12.82 38.09 9.35
N ASN A 25 -12.26 36.90 9.18
CA ASN A 25 -12.15 35.94 10.27
C ASN A 25 -11.26 36.57 11.34
N ALA A 26 -11.87 37.25 12.32
CA ALA A 26 -11.21 37.87 13.46
C ALA A 26 -10.75 36.84 14.51
N GLN A 27 -10.86 35.53 14.23
CA GLN A 27 -10.32 34.50 15.09
C GLN A 27 -8.81 34.37 14.86
N ILE A 28 -8.04 34.49 15.95
CA ILE A 28 -6.62 34.16 15.94
C ILE A 28 -6.48 32.68 15.59
N ALA A 29 -5.84 32.40 14.45
CA ALA A 29 -5.50 31.03 14.06
C ALA A 29 -4.46 30.48 15.05
N THR A 30 -4.86 29.50 15.85
CA THR A 30 -3.94 28.76 16.73
C THR A 30 -3.67 27.37 16.14
N PRO A 31 -2.47 26.80 16.34
CA PRO A 31 -2.19 25.43 15.93
C PRO A 31 -3.20 24.45 16.54
N ARG A 32 -3.71 23.52 15.72
CA ARG A 32 -4.65 22.50 16.20
C ARG A 32 -3.96 21.59 17.23
N LEU A 33 -4.63 21.32 18.35
CA LEU A 33 -4.11 20.43 19.40
C LEU A 33 -3.89 18.99 18.93
N SER A 34 -4.58 18.57 17.89
CA SER A 34 -4.40 17.29 17.22
C SER A 34 -4.19 17.56 15.73
N PRO A 35 -2.92 17.67 15.31
CA PRO A 35 -2.56 17.92 13.92
C PRO A 35 -3.13 16.85 12.98
N HIS A 36 -3.51 17.27 11.78
CA HIS A 36 -3.93 16.39 10.70
C HIS A 36 -2.71 15.71 10.07
N CYS A 37 -2.89 14.46 9.63
CA CYS A 37 -1.85 13.66 9.00
C CYS A 37 -2.48 12.74 7.96
N VAL A 38 -1.86 12.66 6.79
CA VAL A 38 -2.18 11.70 5.74
C VAL A 38 -0.96 10.86 5.47
N ILE A 39 -1.14 9.55 5.35
CA ILE A 39 -0.11 8.60 4.94
C ILE A 39 -0.62 7.90 3.69
N THR A 40 0.23 7.81 2.67
CA THR A 40 -0.04 7.07 1.45
C THR A 40 1.13 6.13 1.20
N GLN A 41 0.85 4.86 0.95
CA GLN A 41 1.85 3.82 0.77
C GLN A 41 1.40 2.80 -0.27
N GLU A 42 2.30 2.46 -1.18
CA GLU A 42 2.11 1.34 -2.10
C GLU A 42 2.46 0.01 -1.41
N VAL A 43 1.59 -0.99 -1.60
CA VAL A 43 1.75 -2.37 -1.11
C VAL A 43 1.34 -3.31 -2.24
N GLY A 44 2.33 -3.95 -2.87
CA GLY A 44 2.14 -4.56 -4.19
C GLY A 44 1.77 -3.51 -5.23
N PHE A 45 0.68 -3.73 -5.97
CA PHE A 45 0.14 -2.75 -6.92
C PHE A 45 -0.94 -1.83 -6.33
N ASN A 46 -1.29 -2.04 -5.06
CA ASN A 46 -2.35 -1.29 -4.39
C ASN A 46 -1.76 -0.08 -3.66
N GLU A 47 -2.52 0.99 -3.57
CA GLU A 47 -2.20 2.16 -2.76
C GLU A 47 -3.15 2.21 -1.56
N ILE A 48 -2.58 2.29 -0.36
CA ILE A 48 -3.31 2.42 0.90
C ILE A 48 -3.11 3.84 1.42
N THR A 49 -4.21 4.56 1.63
CA THR A 49 -4.20 5.91 2.21
C THR A 49 -4.89 5.94 3.56
N ILE A 50 -4.28 6.57 4.56
CA ILE A 50 -4.84 6.76 5.91
C ILE A 50 -4.88 8.26 6.19
N ASP A 51 -6.08 8.81 6.43
CA ASP A 51 -6.32 10.22 6.77
C ASP A 51 -6.85 10.29 8.20
N TYR A 52 -6.12 10.95 9.10
CA TYR A 52 -6.46 11.03 10.51
C TYR A 52 -5.91 12.28 11.22
N CYS A 53 -6.43 12.58 12.41
CA CYS A 53 -5.81 13.56 13.30
C CYS A 53 -5.14 12.88 14.49
N ARG A 54 -3.95 13.36 14.85
CA ARG A 54 -3.03 12.74 15.81
C ARG A 54 -3.14 13.40 17.19
N PRO A 55 -3.88 12.84 18.16
CA PRO A 55 -3.89 13.35 19.54
C PRO A 55 -2.57 13.03 20.27
N SER A 56 -2.16 13.91 21.18
CA SER A 56 -1.01 13.68 22.08
C SER A 56 -1.46 13.30 23.49
N VAL A 57 -0.63 12.57 24.23
CA VAL A 57 -0.94 12.09 25.59
C VAL A 57 -1.13 13.27 26.55
N LYS A 58 -0.17 14.20 26.57
CA LYS A 58 -0.17 15.41 27.42
C LYS A 58 -0.39 15.10 28.91
N GLY A 59 0.30 14.07 29.41
CA GLY A 59 0.22 13.63 30.81
C GLY A 59 -1.10 12.96 31.22
N ARG A 60 -2.02 12.71 30.29
CA ARG A 60 -3.32 12.06 30.57
C ARG A 60 -3.19 10.55 30.50
N LYS A 61 -3.99 9.84 31.31
CA LYS A 61 -4.24 8.41 31.11
C LYS A 61 -5.13 8.24 29.87
N ILE A 62 -4.64 7.50 28.88
CA ILE A 62 -5.33 7.36 27.59
C ILE A 62 -6.40 6.26 27.66
N PHE A 63 -5.99 5.01 27.62
CA PHE A 63 -6.92 3.89 27.61
C PHE A 63 -7.51 3.64 29.01
N GLY A 64 -8.82 3.41 29.05
CA GLY A 64 -9.61 3.30 30.29
C GLY A 64 -9.95 4.64 30.95
N LYS A 65 -9.57 5.79 30.37
CA LYS A 65 -10.00 7.12 30.85
C LYS A 65 -10.37 8.06 29.69
N LEU A 66 -9.40 8.58 28.94
CA LEU A 66 -9.69 9.45 27.79
C LEU A 66 -10.40 8.68 26.67
N VAL A 67 -9.97 7.45 26.44
CA VAL A 67 -10.61 6.47 25.57
C VAL A 67 -11.14 5.35 26.47
N PRO A 68 -12.43 5.35 26.83
CA PRO A 68 -13.00 4.34 27.71
C PRO A 68 -12.94 2.95 27.07
N PHE A 69 -12.69 1.93 27.89
CA PHE A 69 -12.76 0.54 27.43
C PHE A 69 -14.21 0.12 27.13
N GLY A 70 -14.38 -0.78 26.16
CA GLY A 70 -15.68 -1.30 25.76
C GLY A 70 -16.58 -0.27 25.05
N LYS A 71 -16.03 0.88 24.66
CA LYS A 71 -16.74 1.93 23.92
C LYS A 71 -16.10 2.16 22.56
N ILE A 72 -16.95 2.33 21.55
CA ILE A 72 -16.52 2.67 20.20
C ILE A 72 -15.82 4.04 20.18
N TRP A 73 -14.75 4.11 19.42
CA TRP A 73 -13.88 5.26 19.28
C TRP A 73 -13.57 5.47 17.80
N ARG A 74 -13.55 6.75 17.39
CA ARG A 74 -13.16 7.25 16.07
C ARG A 74 -11.70 7.01 15.67
N THR A 75 -10.94 6.29 16.50
CA THR A 75 -9.53 5.95 16.28
C THR A 75 -8.66 7.15 15.93
N GLY A 76 -8.79 8.23 16.70
CA GLY A 76 -8.11 9.50 16.49
C GLY A 76 -8.79 10.66 17.22
N ALA A 77 -8.55 11.88 16.74
CA ALA A 77 -9.18 13.11 17.24
C ALA A 77 -9.94 13.84 16.13
N ASN A 78 -10.85 14.76 16.49
CA ASN A 78 -11.62 15.56 15.55
C ASN A 78 -12.48 14.69 14.60
N ALA A 79 -12.17 14.69 13.30
CA ALA A 79 -12.78 13.83 12.30
C ALA A 79 -12.46 12.35 12.56
N SER A 80 -13.27 11.46 12.01
CA SER A 80 -13.00 10.02 12.06
C SER A 80 -11.86 9.65 11.15
N THR A 81 -11.04 8.71 11.59
CA THR A 81 -9.96 8.19 10.76
C THR A 81 -10.53 7.49 9.54
N LYS A 82 -10.04 7.85 8.37
CA LYS A 82 -10.39 7.22 7.10
C LYS A 82 -9.26 6.34 6.64
N ILE A 83 -9.60 5.17 6.11
CA ILE A 83 -8.70 4.27 5.42
C ILE A 83 -9.25 4.03 4.02
N LYS A 84 -8.41 4.18 3.01
CA LYS A 84 -8.77 4.02 1.61
C LYS A 84 -7.86 3.02 0.95
N PHE A 85 -8.46 2.11 0.20
CA PHE A 85 -7.78 1.12 -0.63
C PHE A 85 -8.07 1.43 -2.10
N LYS A 86 -7.04 1.55 -2.92
CA LYS A 86 -7.17 1.79 -4.37
C LYS A 86 -7.73 0.57 -5.10
N ASP A 87 -7.31 -0.62 -4.68
CA ASP A 87 -7.81 -1.92 -5.14
C ASP A 87 -8.31 -2.75 -3.95
N ASP A 88 -8.91 -3.90 -4.24
CA ASP A 88 -9.31 -4.87 -3.22
C ASP A 88 -8.09 -5.33 -2.38
N VAL A 89 -8.32 -5.57 -1.10
CA VAL A 89 -7.33 -6.10 -0.14
C VAL A 89 -7.90 -7.28 0.62
N ILE A 90 -7.05 -8.01 1.34
CA ILE A 90 -7.44 -9.06 2.26
C ILE A 90 -7.01 -8.65 3.67
N ILE A 91 -7.94 -8.69 4.61
CA ILE A 91 -7.71 -8.38 6.03
C ILE A 91 -8.32 -9.51 6.85
N GLU A 92 -7.51 -10.13 7.73
CA GLU A 92 -7.94 -11.28 8.54
C GLU A 92 -8.62 -12.39 7.72
N GLY A 93 -8.11 -12.66 6.52
CA GLY A 93 -8.63 -13.69 5.61
C GLY A 93 -9.93 -13.34 4.88
N LYS A 94 -10.43 -12.10 5.03
CA LYS A 94 -11.63 -11.62 4.34
C LYS A 94 -11.26 -10.60 3.26
N GLU A 95 -11.88 -10.73 2.10
CA GLU A 95 -11.78 -9.74 1.03
C GLU A 95 -12.48 -8.44 1.45
N VAL A 96 -11.79 -7.33 1.24
CA VAL A 96 -12.27 -5.97 1.47
C VAL A 96 -12.17 -5.24 0.13
N PRO A 97 -13.29 -4.87 -0.50
CA PRO A 97 -13.30 -4.18 -1.77
C PRO A 97 -12.52 -2.86 -1.74
N ALA A 98 -12.06 -2.43 -2.92
CA ALA A 98 -11.56 -1.09 -3.13
C ALA A 98 -12.60 -0.06 -2.67
N GLY A 99 -12.15 0.96 -1.96
CA GLY A 99 -13.05 1.94 -1.38
C GLY A 99 -12.45 2.73 -0.24
N GLU A 100 -13.23 3.67 0.27
CA GLU A 100 -12.92 4.42 1.48
C GLU A 100 -13.83 3.93 2.61
N TYR A 101 -13.23 3.67 3.76
CA TYR A 101 -13.90 3.21 4.98
C TYR A 101 -13.53 4.10 6.14
N THR A 102 -14.43 4.21 7.11
CA THR A 102 -14.09 4.79 8.42
C THR A 102 -13.51 3.71 9.32
N LEU A 103 -12.37 3.99 9.95
CA LEU A 103 -11.72 3.12 10.92
C LEU A 103 -12.22 3.44 12.33
N TYR A 104 -13.13 2.62 12.84
CA TYR A 104 -13.50 2.63 14.25
C TYR A 104 -12.77 1.53 15.03
N THR A 105 -12.63 1.75 16.33
CA THR A 105 -12.08 0.75 17.24
C THR A 105 -12.90 0.71 18.52
N ILE A 106 -12.97 -0.47 19.15
CA ILE A 106 -13.44 -0.63 20.53
C ILE A 106 -12.26 -1.16 21.33
N PRO A 107 -11.50 -0.29 22.00
CA PRO A 107 -10.41 -0.71 22.88
C PRO A 107 -10.94 -1.48 24.08
N ASP A 108 -10.20 -2.52 24.47
CA ASP A 108 -10.34 -3.20 25.76
C ASP A 108 -8.95 -3.59 26.28
N LYS A 109 -8.88 -4.21 27.47
CA LYS A 109 -7.63 -4.62 28.12
C LYS A 109 -6.91 -5.74 27.37
N ASP A 110 -7.65 -6.77 26.98
CA ASP A 110 -7.10 -8.01 26.43
C ASP A 110 -7.28 -8.12 24.91
N GLU A 111 -8.25 -7.38 24.38
CA GLU A 111 -8.65 -7.48 22.97
C GLU A 111 -9.28 -6.18 22.48
N TRP A 112 -8.87 -5.73 21.30
CA TRP A 112 -9.50 -4.60 20.62
C TRP A 112 -10.36 -5.11 19.48
N THR A 113 -11.51 -4.49 19.28
CA THR A 113 -12.30 -4.67 18.06
C THR A 113 -11.88 -3.62 17.06
N ILE A 114 -11.45 -4.04 15.88
CA ILE A 114 -11.23 -3.18 14.72
C ILE A 114 -12.47 -3.24 13.84
N ILE A 115 -12.88 -2.08 13.33
CA ILE A 115 -14.10 -1.92 12.55
C ILE A 115 -13.80 -1.11 11.29
N LEU A 116 -14.12 -1.67 10.13
CA LEU A 116 -14.23 -0.92 8.88
C LEU A 116 -15.71 -0.61 8.66
N HIS A 117 -16.05 0.67 8.59
CA HIS A 117 -17.43 1.15 8.49
C HIS A 117 -17.67 1.87 7.17
N ASN A 118 -18.82 1.60 6.53
CA ASN A 118 -19.10 2.10 5.17
C ASN A 118 -19.40 3.60 5.11
N ILE A 119 -19.88 4.21 6.21
CA ILE A 119 -20.19 5.65 6.23
C ILE A 119 -18.92 6.46 6.55
N THR A 120 -18.47 7.27 5.60
CA THR A 120 -17.23 8.05 5.68
C THR A 120 -17.42 9.54 5.97
N THR A 121 -18.67 9.97 6.11
CA THR A 121 -19.05 11.38 6.29
C THR A 121 -19.19 11.79 7.75
N TYR A 122 -19.12 10.84 8.69
CA TYR A 122 -19.31 11.12 10.11
C TYR A 122 -18.14 11.88 10.73
N TRP A 123 -18.49 12.80 11.63
CA TRP A 123 -17.55 13.45 12.53
C TRP A 123 -17.50 12.69 13.86
N GLY A 124 -16.35 12.10 14.17
CA GLY A 124 -16.24 11.13 15.25
C GLY A 124 -17.14 9.92 15.02
N VAL A 125 -17.60 9.25 16.08
CA VAL A 125 -18.41 8.01 15.92
C VAL A 125 -19.72 8.25 15.14
N GLY A 126 -20.21 9.49 15.05
CA GLY A 126 -21.52 9.82 14.48
C GLY A 126 -22.63 9.52 15.48
N LYS A 127 -23.68 10.37 15.52
CA LYS A 127 -24.83 10.15 16.41
C LYS A 127 -25.72 9.00 15.93
N ASP A 128 -25.76 8.77 14.62
CA ASP A 128 -26.59 7.77 13.97
C ASP A 128 -25.82 6.49 13.63
N TYR A 129 -24.71 6.24 14.33
CA TYR A 129 -23.92 5.03 14.13
C TYR A 129 -24.77 3.77 14.27
N LYS A 130 -24.71 2.90 13.26
CA LYS A 130 -25.34 1.58 13.28
C LYS A 130 -24.31 0.51 12.94
N GLU A 131 -24.30 -0.53 13.76
CA GLU A 131 -23.45 -1.71 13.52
C GLU A 131 -23.79 -2.42 12.20
N SER A 132 -25.03 -2.32 11.72
CA SER A 132 -25.44 -2.86 10.42
C SER A 132 -24.72 -2.22 9.23
N ASP A 133 -24.16 -1.03 9.40
CA ASP A 133 -23.42 -0.30 8.36
C ASP A 133 -21.91 -0.59 8.43
N ASP A 134 -21.46 -1.40 9.40
CA ASP A 134 -20.09 -1.91 9.43
C ASP A 134 -19.86 -2.90 8.29
N PHE A 135 -18.83 -2.66 7.49
CA PHE A 135 -18.38 -3.61 6.48
C PHE A 135 -17.79 -4.86 7.14
N MET A 136 -16.93 -4.66 8.14
CA MET A 136 -16.27 -5.76 8.83
C MET A 136 -15.89 -5.39 10.25
N ARG A 137 -15.98 -6.39 11.14
CA ARG A 137 -15.39 -6.38 12.48
C ARG A 137 -14.46 -7.56 12.67
N PHE A 138 -13.35 -7.32 13.35
CA PHE A 138 -12.42 -8.37 13.76
C PHE A 138 -11.68 -7.97 15.02
N LYS A 139 -11.01 -8.94 15.63
CA LYS A 139 -10.35 -8.78 16.93
C LYS A 139 -8.84 -8.81 16.79
N VAL A 140 -8.16 -7.96 17.55
CA VAL A 140 -6.69 -7.93 17.63
C VAL A 140 -6.25 -7.79 19.08
N LYS A 141 -5.09 -8.35 19.42
CA LYS A 141 -4.54 -8.23 20.77
C LYS A 141 -3.73 -6.93 20.92
N PRO A 142 -3.96 -6.12 21.96
CA PRO A 142 -3.08 -5.03 22.30
C PRO A 142 -1.72 -5.57 22.78
N ILE A 143 -0.67 -4.90 22.34
CA ILE A 143 0.72 -5.16 22.68
C ILE A 143 1.20 -4.00 23.55
N GLN A 144 1.73 -4.33 24.72
CA GLN A 144 2.35 -3.37 25.62
C GLN A 144 3.73 -2.98 25.08
N LEU A 145 3.95 -1.68 24.87
CA LEU A 145 5.23 -1.12 24.49
C LEU A 145 6.12 -0.87 25.71
N ASN A 146 7.43 -0.92 25.50
CA ASN A 146 8.44 -0.59 26.52
C ASN A 146 8.81 0.90 26.55
N HIS A 147 8.26 1.70 25.64
CA HIS A 147 8.47 3.14 25.56
C HIS A 147 7.15 3.84 25.23
N LYS A 148 7.10 5.13 25.59
CA LYS A 148 5.91 5.95 25.41
C LYS A 148 5.85 6.54 24.00
N ILE A 149 4.71 6.42 23.36
CA ILE A 149 4.33 7.13 22.14
C ILE A 149 3.50 8.36 22.50
N GLU A 150 4.17 9.52 22.56
CA GLU A 150 3.52 10.76 23.02
C GLU A 150 2.42 11.24 22.08
N THR A 151 2.60 11.12 20.77
CA THR A 151 1.61 11.50 19.77
C THR A 151 1.17 10.28 19.00
N MET A 152 -0.14 10.01 18.99
CA MET A 152 -0.72 8.86 18.31
C MET A 152 -0.19 8.76 16.88
N ALA A 153 0.19 7.55 16.50
CA ALA A 153 0.64 7.21 15.16
C ALA A 153 -0.16 6.03 14.63
N ILE A 154 -0.62 6.16 13.39
CA ILE A 154 -1.05 5.02 12.57
C ILE A 154 0.02 4.88 11.49
N GLU A 155 0.54 3.68 11.27
CA GLU A 155 1.65 3.42 10.36
C GLU A 155 1.42 2.13 9.56
N LEU A 156 1.97 2.06 8.36
CA LEU A 156 2.08 0.83 7.58
C LEU A 156 3.54 0.35 7.68
N SER A 157 3.72 -0.85 8.23
CA SER A 157 5.03 -1.43 8.56
C SER A 157 5.19 -2.82 7.97
N ASN A 158 6.40 -3.39 8.05
CA ASN A 158 6.69 -4.74 7.54
C ASN A 158 6.20 -4.95 6.10
N ILE A 159 6.43 -3.95 5.26
CA ILE A 159 5.98 -3.95 3.87
C ILE A 159 6.79 -5.00 3.11
N SER A 160 6.07 -5.86 2.41
CA SER A 160 6.56 -6.90 1.53
C SER A 160 5.95 -6.71 0.13
N THR A 161 6.24 -7.63 -0.78
CA THR A 161 5.75 -7.54 -2.16
C THR A 161 4.22 -7.56 -2.26
N ASP A 162 3.52 -8.19 -1.32
CA ASP A 162 2.07 -8.42 -1.36
C ASP A 162 1.35 -8.08 -0.04
N ALA A 163 2.06 -7.61 0.99
CA ALA A 163 1.45 -7.36 2.28
C ALA A 163 2.17 -6.31 3.13
N CYS A 164 1.46 -5.78 4.11
CA CYS A 164 1.99 -4.95 5.18
C CYS A 164 1.22 -5.19 6.49
N ASN A 165 1.70 -4.61 7.59
CA ASN A 165 0.98 -4.49 8.84
C ASN A 165 0.51 -3.05 9.03
N LEU A 166 -0.79 -2.84 9.29
CA LEU A 166 -1.27 -1.58 9.84
C LEU A 166 -1.08 -1.60 11.36
N GLU A 167 -0.37 -0.61 11.89
CA GLU A 167 -0.10 -0.48 13.32
C GLU A 167 -0.73 0.82 13.86
N ILE A 168 -1.45 0.73 14.97
CA ILE A 168 -1.98 1.88 15.72
C ILE A 168 -1.23 1.94 17.04
N LYS A 169 -0.51 3.03 17.28
CA LYS A 169 0.37 3.21 18.45
C LYS A 169 0.01 4.49 19.19
N TRP A 170 -0.25 4.40 20.49
CA TRP A 170 -0.43 5.57 21.34
C TRP A 170 -0.19 5.26 22.81
N ASP A 171 0.45 6.18 23.53
CA ASP A 171 0.93 5.95 24.89
C ASP A 171 1.82 4.70 24.92
N TYR A 172 1.53 3.71 25.76
CA TYR A 172 2.28 2.44 25.79
C TYR A 172 1.55 1.29 25.09
N THR A 173 0.57 1.56 24.23
CA THR A 173 -0.23 0.52 23.59
C THR A 173 -0.03 0.54 22.07
N LEU A 174 0.14 -0.65 21.51
CA LEU A 174 0.16 -0.92 20.08
C LEU A 174 -0.91 -1.97 19.76
N VAL A 175 -1.69 -1.78 18.70
CA VAL A 175 -2.43 -2.86 18.04
C VAL A 175 -2.01 -2.93 16.59
N LYS A 176 -2.03 -4.13 16.00
CA LYS A 176 -1.71 -4.32 14.59
C LYS A 176 -2.51 -5.44 13.96
N PHE A 177 -2.69 -5.36 12.64
CA PHE A 177 -3.26 -6.42 11.81
C PHE A 177 -2.62 -6.40 10.42
N LYS A 178 -2.68 -7.55 9.75
CA LYS A 178 -2.10 -7.71 8.41
C LYS A 178 -3.09 -7.26 7.34
N ILE A 179 -2.59 -6.57 6.34
CA ILE A 179 -3.29 -6.26 5.09
C ILE A 179 -2.47 -6.89 3.97
N SER A 180 -3.07 -7.77 3.16
CA SER A 180 -2.44 -8.35 1.97
C SER A 180 -3.20 -7.97 0.70
N THR A 181 -2.54 -8.11 -0.44
CA THR A 181 -3.05 -7.76 -1.77
C THR A 181 -2.84 -8.92 -2.73
N GLU A 182 -3.71 -9.04 -3.72
CA GLU A 182 -3.67 -10.12 -4.72
C GLU A 182 -2.70 -9.79 -5.86
N VAL A 183 -1.41 -9.71 -5.54
CA VAL A 183 -0.35 -9.41 -6.53
C VAL A 183 -0.26 -10.50 -7.57
N ASP A 184 -0.27 -11.76 -7.13
CA ASP A 184 -0.08 -12.90 -8.02
C ASP A 184 -1.13 -12.99 -9.11
N LYS A 185 -2.39 -12.85 -8.74
CA LYS A 185 -3.52 -12.86 -9.69
C LYS A 185 -3.37 -11.76 -10.73
N LYS A 186 -2.94 -10.55 -10.32
CA LYS A 186 -2.74 -9.41 -11.22
C LYS A 186 -1.55 -9.62 -12.17
N VAL A 187 -0.39 -10.05 -11.64
CA VAL A 187 0.79 -10.37 -12.47
C VAL A 187 0.45 -11.45 -13.48
N MET A 188 -0.23 -12.52 -13.06
CA MET A 188 -0.59 -13.63 -13.94
C MET A 188 -1.55 -13.20 -15.06
N ALA A 189 -2.57 -12.40 -14.76
CA ALA A 189 -3.46 -11.85 -15.77
C ALA A 189 -2.72 -10.93 -16.75
N GLU A 190 -1.78 -10.11 -16.25
CA GLU A 190 -0.97 -9.23 -17.09
C GLU A 190 0.03 -10.03 -17.96
N ILE A 191 0.60 -11.11 -17.43
CA ILE A 191 1.40 -12.05 -18.23
C ILE A 191 0.52 -12.63 -19.33
N ASP A 192 -0.65 -13.21 -19.01
CA ASP A 192 -1.52 -13.81 -20.02
C ASP A 192 -1.96 -12.80 -21.10
N ASP A 193 -2.14 -11.52 -20.74
CA ASP A 193 -2.49 -10.48 -21.70
C ASP A 193 -1.30 -10.05 -22.58
N LYS A 194 -0.14 -9.75 -21.98
CA LYS A 194 1.06 -9.33 -22.71
C LYS A 194 1.67 -10.46 -23.56
N MET A 195 1.42 -11.71 -23.19
CA MET A 195 1.83 -12.89 -23.94
C MET A 195 1.02 -13.09 -25.23
N LYS A 196 0.05 -12.21 -25.54
CA LYS A 196 -0.67 -12.20 -26.83
C LYS A 196 0.06 -11.39 -27.93
N GLY A 197 1.15 -10.67 -27.63
CA GLY A 197 1.86 -9.81 -28.61
C GLY A 197 3.38 -9.71 -28.36
N VAL A 198 4.08 -10.84 -28.47
CA VAL A 198 5.22 -11.13 -27.59
C VAL A 198 6.55 -10.45 -27.93
N SER A 199 7.19 -9.90 -26.89
CA SER A 199 8.60 -9.49 -26.87
C SER A 199 9.42 -10.42 -25.96
N GLN A 200 10.73 -10.57 -26.22
CA GLN A 200 11.66 -11.34 -25.37
C GLN A 200 11.64 -10.89 -23.90
N ALA A 201 11.44 -9.59 -23.65
CA ALA A 201 11.39 -9.03 -22.30
C ALA A 201 10.19 -9.54 -21.49
N THR A 202 9.04 -9.77 -22.16
CA THR A 202 7.83 -10.31 -21.52
C THR A 202 8.06 -11.75 -21.05
N TYR A 203 8.67 -12.58 -21.90
CA TYR A 203 9.03 -13.97 -21.54
C TYR A 203 9.99 -14.02 -20.34
N TYR A 204 11.00 -13.14 -20.32
CA TYR A 204 11.95 -13.05 -19.21
C TYR A 204 11.24 -12.70 -17.90
N GLN A 205 10.42 -11.65 -17.88
CA GLN A 205 9.70 -11.21 -16.67
C GLN A 205 8.80 -12.31 -16.11
N ALA A 206 8.07 -13.01 -16.99
CA ALA A 206 7.19 -14.11 -16.59
C ALA A 206 7.97 -15.29 -15.97
N ALA A 207 9.10 -15.67 -16.58
CA ALA A 207 9.94 -16.76 -16.08
C ALA A 207 10.56 -16.46 -14.71
N VAL A 208 11.08 -15.24 -14.52
CA VAL A 208 11.66 -14.82 -13.23
C VAL A 208 10.60 -14.80 -12.13
N TYR A 209 9.42 -14.26 -12.43
CA TYR A 209 8.31 -14.23 -11.47
C TYR A 209 7.90 -15.65 -11.02
N TYR A 210 7.85 -16.62 -11.94
CA TYR A 210 7.54 -18.01 -11.60
C TYR A 210 8.63 -18.66 -10.73
N LEU A 211 9.91 -18.37 -11.02
CA LEU A 211 11.04 -18.86 -10.25
C LEU A 211 11.03 -18.35 -8.80
N GLU A 212 10.78 -17.04 -8.62
CA GLU A 212 10.82 -16.36 -7.32
C GLU A 212 9.64 -16.76 -6.43
N ASN A 213 8.46 -16.95 -7.02
CA ASN A 213 7.22 -17.24 -6.29
C ASN A 213 6.86 -18.74 -6.26
N GLY A 214 7.82 -19.62 -6.59
CA GLY A 214 7.65 -21.08 -6.48
C GLY A 214 6.49 -21.64 -7.30
N LYS A 215 6.24 -21.07 -8.49
CA LYS A 215 5.19 -21.52 -9.42
C LYS A 215 5.68 -22.69 -10.28
N ASP A 216 5.00 -22.98 -11.40
CA ASP A 216 5.38 -24.07 -12.31
C ASP A 216 6.74 -23.82 -12.99
N LEU A 217 7.77 -24.50 -12.50
CA LEU A 217 9.14 -24.34 -12.99
C LEU A 217 9.35 -24.86 -14.42
N ASN A 218 8.52 -25.79 -14.92
CA ASN A 218 8.61 -26.22 -16.31
C ASN A 218 8.15 -25.11 -17.26
N LYS A 219 7.07 -24.41 -16.88
CA LYS A 219 6.58 -23.25 -17.62
C LYS A 219 7.57 -22.08 -17.55
N ALA A 220 8.21 -21.88 -16.39
CA ALA A 220 9.30 -20.91 -16.25
C ALA A 220 10.48 -21.24 -17.19
N LEU A 221 10.84 -22.53 -17.32
CA LEU A 221 11.89 -22.99 -18.22
C LEU A 221 11.53 -22.74 -19.70
N GLU A 222 10.28 -23.04 -20.11
CA GLU A 222 9.82 -22.76 -21.47
C GLU A 222 9.92 -21.27 -21.80
N TRP A 223 9.48 -20.40 -20.89
CA TRP A 223 9.52 -18.95 -21.11
C TRP A 223 10.94 -18.39 -21.07
N ILE A 224 11.80 -18.82 -20.16
CA ILE A 224 13.18 -18.33 -20.15
C ILE A 224 13.93 -18.76 -21.42
N ASP A 225 13.60 -19.91 -22.00
CA ASP A 225 14.14 -20.35 -23.29
C ASP A 225 13.69 -19.44 -24.43
N LYS A 226 12.41 -19.09 -24.47
CA LYS A 226 11.89 -18.11 -25.44
C LYS A 226 12.49 -16.71 -25.26
N ALA A 227 12.81 -16.31 -24.02
CA ALA A 227 13.50 -15.05 -23.74
C ALA A 227 14.95 -15.02 -24.24
N LEU A 228 15.57 -16.19 -24.43
CA LEU A 228 16.94 -16.35 -24.95
C LEU A 228 16.99 -16.48 -26.48
N GLU A 229 15.87 -16.67 -27.17
CA GLU A 229 15.83 -16.72 -28.64
C GLU A 229 16.46 -15.45 -29.20
N ASN A 230 17.33 -15.56 -30.22
CA ASN A 230 18.00 -14.46 -30.95
C ASN A 230 19.05 -13.61 -30.20
N ASN A 231 19.14 -13.62 -28.87
CA ASN A 231 20.24 -12.92 -28.17
C ASN A 231 20.44 -13.45 -26.74
N GLU A 232 21.53 -14.18 -26.52
CA GLU A 232 21.86 -14.67 -25.19
C GLU A 232 22.41 -13.55 -24.33
N LYS A 233 21.73 -13.26 -23.21
CA LYS A 233 22.16 -12.30 -22.21
C LYS A 233 22.56 -13.03 -20.94
N PHE A 234 23.68 -12.64 -20.33
CA PHE A 234 24.22 -13.35 -19.17
C PHE A 234 23.23 -13.38 -18.01
N TRP A 235 22.47 -12.30 -17.79
CA TRP A 235 21.47 -12.23 -16.72
C TRP A 235 20.25 -13.12 -16.97
N ILE A 236 19.89 -13.39 -18.23
CA ILE A 236 18.80 -14.32 -18.57
C ILE A 236 19.28 -15.77 -18.38
N LEU A 237 20.49 -16.08 -18.85
CA LEU A 237 21.14 -17.38 -18.63
C LEU A 237 21.26 -17.70 -17.13
N ARG A 238 21.57 -16.69 -16.31
CA ARG A 238 21.62 -16.82 -14.85
C ARG A 238 20.29 -17.29 -14.26
N GLN A 239 19.16 -16.73 -14.73
CA GLN A 239 17.84 -17.12 -14.25
C GLN A 239 17.47 -18.53 -14.73
N LYS A 240 17.82 -18.88 -15.97
CA LYS A 240 17.66 -20.25 -16.49
C LYS A 240 18.42 -21.28 -15.64
N SER A 241 19.66 -21.00 -15.22
CA SER A 241 20.42 -21.93 -14.38
C SER A 241 19.76 -22.14 -13.01
N LEU A 242 19.20 -21.09 -12.40
CA LEU A 242 18.45 -21.19 -11.15
C LEU A 242 17.18 -22.04 -11.30
N ILE A 243 16.43 -21.87 -12.41
CA ILE A 243 15.24 -22.68 -12.71
C ILE A 243 15.63 -24.16 -12.84
N LEU A 244 16.67 -24.47 -13.62
CA LEU A 244 17.16 -25.83 -13.81
C LEU A 244 17.61 -26.47 -12.49
N ALA A 245 18.30 -25.71 -11.64
CA ALA A 245 18.73 -26.20 -10.33
C ALA A 245 17.54 -26.54 -9.42
N LYS A 246 16.51 -25.66 -9.37
CA LYS A 246 15.28 -25.95 -8.60
C LYS A 246 14.46 -27.12 -9.16
N LEU A 247 14.57 -27.39 -10.47
CA LEU A 247 14.01 -28.58 -11.11
C LEU A 247 14.82 -29.86 -10.84
N GLY A 248 15.95 -29.79 -10.12
CA GLY A 248 16.83 -30.93 -9.87
C GLY A 248 17.74 -31.27 -11.06
N LYS A 249 17.73 -30.48 -12.14
CA LYS A 249 18.59 -30.66 -13.32
C LYS A 249 19.97 -30.04 -13.11
N ILE A 250 20.67 -30.53 -12.09
CA ILE A 250 21.90 -29.92 -11.57
C ILE A 250 23.01 -29.83 -12.62
N GLU A 251 23.18 -30.84 -13.47
CA GLU A 251 24.22 -30.82 -14.51
C GLU A 251 23.97 -29.72 -15.55
N GLU A 252 22.73 -29.62 -16.04
CA GLU A 252 22.31 -28.57 -16.97
C GLU A 252 22.41 -27.19 -16.33
N ALA A 253 22.04 -27.07 -15.05
CA ALA A 253 22.14 -25.82 -14.30
C ALA A 253 23.59 -25.31 -14.24
N ILE A 254 24.55 -26.18 -13.93
CA ILE A 254 25.97 -25.83 -13.90
C ILE A 254 26.45 -25.40 -15.29
N ALA A 255 26.09 -26.14 -16.35
CA ALA A 255 26.51 -25.80 -17.71
C ALA A 255 26.00 -24.40 -18.14
N ILE A 256 24.74 -24.09 -17.84
CA ILE A 256 24.15 -22.77 -18.15
C ILE A 256 24.76 -21.67 -17.27
N ALA A 257 25.04 -21.93 -16.00
CA ALA A 257 25.69 -20.96 -15.11
C ALA A 257 27.13 -20.63 -15.54
N GLU A 258 27.90 -21.62 -16.03
CA GLU A 258 29.23 -21.38 -16.59
C GLU A 258 29.14 -20.48 -17.85
N LYS A 259 28.14 -20.72 -18.71
CA LYS A 259 27.88 -19.87 -19.88
C LYS A 259 27.52 -18.43 -19.48
N SER A 260 26.65 -18.27 -18.48
CA SER A 260 26.31 -16.96 -17.90
C SER A 260 27.55 -16.25 -17.34
N LYS A 261 28.38 -16.97 -16.59
CA LYS A 261 29.62 -16.45 -16.00
C LYS A 261 30.59 -15.92 -17.07
N ASN A 262 30.84 -16.71 -18.11
CA ASN A 262 31.78 -16.32 -19.18
C ASN A 262 31.31 -15.06 -19.92
N LEU A 263 30.02 -14.99 -20.26
CA LEU A 263 29.45 -13.82 -20.94
C LEU A 263 29.41 -12.57 -20.03
N ALA A 264 29.22 -12.74 -18.72
CA ALA A 264 29.33 -11.65 -17.76
C ALA A 264 30.78 -11.13 -17.65
N GLN A 265 31.76 -12.04 -17.66
CA GLN A 265 33.18 -11.70 -17.64
C GLN A 265 33.61 -10.93 -18.89
N GLU A 266 33.17 -11.35 -20.08
CA GLU A 266 33.42 -10.64 -21.35
C GLU A 266 32.87 -9.21 -21.33
N GLN A 267 31.77 -8.97 -20.60
CA GLN A 267 31.14 -7.66 -20.47
C GLN A 267 31.61 -6.87 -19.23
N GLY A 268 32.61 -7.37 -18.50
CA GLY A 268 33.17 -6.71 -17.32
C GLY A 268 32.23 -6.65 -16.11
N ASN A 269 31.27 -7.57 -15.99
CA ASN A 269 30.30 -7.61 -14.89
C ASN A 269 30.72 -8.62 -13.80
N ASP A 270 31.57 -8.16 -12.87
CA ASP A 270 32.11 -8.99 -11.79
C ASP A 270 31.06 -9.51 -10.80
N GLU A 271 29.93 -8.80 -10.65
CA GLU A 271 28.85 -9.22 -9.75
C GLU A 271 28.22 -10.53 -10.22
N TYR A 272 27.84 -10.60 -11.50
CA TYR A 272 27.27 -11.82 -12.07
C TYR A 272 28.27 -12.96 -12.16
N VAL A 273 29.56 -12.67 -12.35
CA VAL A 273 30.61 -13.68 -12.26
C VAL A 273 30.57 -14.35 -10.88
N LYS A 274 30.64 -13.56 -9.80
CA LYS A 274 30.61 -14.07 -8.42
C LYS A 274 29.33 -14.83 -8.10
N LEU A 275 28.17 -14.34 -8.54
CA LEU A 275 26.87 -15.00 -8.32
C LEU A 275 26.80 -16.39 -8.98
N ASN A 276 27.32 -16.50 -10.20
CA ASN A 276 27.39 -17.78 -10.91
C ASN A 276 28.40 -18.72 -10.24
N GLU A 277 29.61 -18.26 -9.92
CA GLU A 277 30.65 -19.07 -9.26
C GLU A 277 30.19 -19.66 -7.94
N LYS A 278 29.49 -18.85 -7.13
CA LYS A 278 28.88 -19.31 -5.88
C LYS A 278 27.90 -20.46 -6.13
N SER A 279 26.95 -20.25 -7.06
CA SER A 279 25.92 -21.25 -7.37
C SER A 279 26.53 -22.54 -7.93
N ILE A 280 27.49 -22.42 -8.86
CA ILE A 280 28.22 -23.55 -9.44
C ILE A 280 28.93 -24.36 -8.35
N SER A 281 29.59 -23.68 -7.41
CA SER A 281 30.32 -24.32 -6.31
C SER A 281 29.36 -25.09 -5.41
N GLU A 282 28.22 -24.49 -5.04
CA GLU A 282 27.18 -25.13 -4.24
C GLU A 282 26.60 -26.36 -4.96
N TRP A 283 26.27 -26.24 -6.24
CA TRP A 283 25.68 -27.32 -7.02
C TRP A 283 26.64 -28.48 -7.32
N LYS A 284 27.95 -28.20 -7.45
CA LYS A 284 28.98 -29.25 -7.58
C LYS A 284 29.07 -30.14 -6.33
N LEU A 285 28.70 -29.64 -5.15
CA LEU A 285 28.65 -30.44 -3.92
C LEU A 285 27.43 -31.37 -3.90
N ILE A 286 26.31 -30.98 -4.51
CA ILE A 286 25.08 -31.78 -4.60
C ILE A 286 25.22 -32.93 -5.60
N LYS A 287 26.08 -32.76 -6.62
CA LYS A 287 26.34 -33.78 -7.65
C LYS A 287 27.19 -34.97 -7.14
N ARG A 288 27.84 -34.85 -5.98
CA ARG A 288 28.64 -35.91 -5.36
C ARG A 288 27.80 -36.79 -4.45
#